data_AF-A0A662VQ72-F1
#
_entry.id   AF-A0A662VQ72-F1
#
_cell.length_a   1.000
_cell.length_b   1.000
_cell.length_c   1.000
_cell.angle_alpha   90.00
_cell.angle_beta   90.00
_cell.angle_gamma   90.00
#
_symmetry.space_group_name_H-M   'P 1'
#
loop_
_entity.id
_entity.type
_entity.pdbx_description
1 polymer ?
#
loop_
_entity_poly.entity_id
_entity_poly.type
_entity_poly.pdbx_seq_one_letter_code
_entity_poly.pdbx_strand_id
1 'polypeptide(L)'
;MAITIQEEKPIPYGKVCARCGRTVYKNYRYSRRYGGYLCESCDHKLWRMKGYQAERQLCRLLKKLGYNVRRTPTSGSGRTNKDDEGEPDVKAYHKEKDEALAFEVKAYSFWSKKTVTVKR
;
A
#
# COMPACT_ATOMS: atom_id res chain seq x y z
N MET A 1 -24.49 -45.19 -34.40
CA MET A 1 -24.08 -44.59 -33.13
C MET A 1 -23.42 -43.26 -33.44
N ALA A 2 -24.04 -42.14 -33.05
CA ALA A 2 -23.45 -40.81 -33.26
C ALA A 2 -22.57 -40.48 -32.05
N ILE A 3 -21.25 -40.37 -32.27
CA ILE A 3 -20.30 -39.93 -31.24
C ILE A 3 -20.22 -38.41 -31.34
N THR A 4 -20.84 -37.72 -30.38
CA THR A 4 -20.72 -36.27 -30.26
C THR A 4 -19.41 -35.94 -29.55
N ILE A 5 -18.42 -35.48 -30.31
CA ILE A 5 -17.19 -34.93 -29.74
C ILE A 5 -17.52 -33.52 -29.25
N GLN A 6 -17.55 -33.30 -27.94
CA GLN A 6 -17.60 -31.96 -27.38
C GLN A 6 -16.26 -31.28 -27.65
N GLU A 7 -16.25 -30.27 -28.51
CA GLU A 7 -15.09 -29.38 -28.65
C GLU A 7 -14.90 -28.61 -27.34
N GLU A 8 -13.88 -29.00 -26.55
CA GLU A 8 -13.45 -28.22 -25.40
C GLU A 8 -12.93 -26.86 -25.90
N LYS A 9 -13.68 -25.79 -25.62
CA LYS A 9 -13.23 -24.44 -25.95
C LYS A 9 -11.88 -24.19 -25.26
N PRO A 10 -10.85 -23.71 -25.99
CA PRO A 10 -9.55 -23.44 -25.39
C PRO A 10 -9.73 -22.43 -24.26
N ILE A 11 -9.32 -22.83 -23.05
CA ILE A 11 -9.36 -21.96 -21.89
C ILE A 11 -8.49 -20.75 -22.22
N PRO A 12 -9.01 -19.51 -22.18
CA PRO A 12 -8.23 -18.32 -22.51
C PRO A 12 -6.96 -18.31 -21.63
N TYR A 13 -5.80 -18.13 -22.26
CA TYR A 13 -4.47 -18.12 -21.63
C TYR A 13 -4.35 -16.97 -20.62
N GLY A 14 -4.97 -17.12 -19.45
CA GLY A 14 -4.84 -16.22 -18.33
C GLY A 14 -3.50 -16.47 -17.63
N LYS A 15 -2.88 -15.40 -17.13
CA LYS A 15 -1.66 -15.51 -16.33
C LYS A 15 -2.05 -15.88 -14.91
N VAL A 16 -1.27 -16.72 -14.23
CA VAL A 16 -1.52 -17.06 -12.84
C VAL A 16 -0.83 -16.03 -11.93
N CYS A 17 -1.56 -15.47 -10.98
CA CYS A 17 -1.00 -14.59 -9.97
C CYS A 17 -0.04 -15.37 -9.06
N ALA A 18 1.24 -15.01 -9.05
CA ALA A 18 2.29 -15.64 -8.25
C ALA A 18 2.07 -15.53 -6.73
N ARG A 19 1.18 -14.65 -6.27
CA ARG A 19 0.89 -14.47 -4.83
C ARG A 19 -0.38 -15.19 -4.36
N CYS A 20 -1.44 -15.20 -5.16
CA CYS A 20 -2.73 -15.76 -4.73
C CYS A 20 -3.27 -16.89 -5.61
N GLY A 21 -2.53 -17.31 -6.63
CA GLY A 21 -2.90 -18.43 -7.52
C GLY A 21 -4.08 -18.15 -8.46
N ARG A 22 -4.71 -16.96 -8.38
CA ARG A 22 -5.84 -16.62 -9.25
C ARG A 22 -5.38 -16.37 -10.68
N THR A 23 -6.09 -16.94 -11.64
CA THR A 23 -5.96 -16.60 -13.05
C THR A 23 -6.40 -15.16 -13.30
N VAL A 24 -5.56 -14.38 -13.97
CA VAL A 24 -5.80 -12.99 -14.33
C VAL A 24 -5.66 -12.80 -15.83
N TYR A 25 -6.63 -12.07 -16.38
CA TYR A 25 -6.71 -11.80 -17.82
C TYR A 25 -6.25 -10.38 -18.17
N LYS A 26 -6.48 -9.42 -17.25
CA LYS A 26 -6.13 -8.00 -17.39
C LYS A 26 -5.66 -7.44 -16.03
N ASN A 27 -5.10 -6.22 -16.03
CA ASN A 27 -4.64 -5.51 -14.82
C ASN A 27 -3.71 -6.35 -13.93
N TYR A 28 -2.64 -6.88 -14.53
CA TYR A 28 -1.59 -7.59 -13.80
C TYR A 28 -0.24 -6.90 -14.00
N ARG A 29 0.63 -7.03 -13.01
CA ARG A 29 1.98 -6.47 -13.03
C ARG A 29 3.00 -7.56 -12.79
N TYR A 30 4.06 -7.63 -13.60
CA TYR A 30 5.17 -8.53 -13.29
C TYR A 30 5.95 -8.04 -12.07
N SER A 31 6.18 -8.93 -11.11
CA SER A 31 6.95 -8.66 -9.90
C SER A 31 8.18 -9.54 -9.84
N ARG A 32 9.35 -8.91 -9.98
CA ARG A 32 10.65 -9.61 -9.86
C ARG A 32 10.80 -10.31 -8.51
N ARG A 33 10.27 -9.72 -7.43
CA ARG A 33 10.35 -10.29 -6.07
C ARG A 33 9.63 -11.63 -5.94
N TYR A 34 8.50 -11.80 -6.63
CA TYR A 34 7.68 -13.01 -6.56
C TYR A 34 7.90 -13.93 -7.76
N GLY A 35 8.84 -13.60 -8.66
CA GLY A 35 9.14 -14.41 -9.84
C GLY A 35 7.96 -14.57 -10.80
N GLY A 36 7.02 -13.63 -10.84
CA GLY A 36 5.81 -13.81 -11.66
C GLY A 36 4.84 -12.63 -11.64
N TYR A 37 3.67 -12.83 -12.24
CA TYR A 37 2.63 -11.81 -12.34
C TYR A 37 1.86 -11.65 -11.03
N LEU A 38 1.50 -10.42 -10.68
CA LEU A 38 0.61 -10.11 -9.57
C LEU A 38 -0.70 -9.55 -10.10
N CYS A 39 -1.81 -10.02 -9.54
CA CYS A 39 -3.11 -9.39 -9.77
C CYS A 39 -3.17 -8.02 -9.11
N GLU A 40 -3.98 -7.12 -9.66
CA GLU A 40 -4.24 -5.78 -9.13
C GLU A 40 -4.54 -5.80 -7.62
N SER A 41 -5.40 -6.70 -7.15
CA SER A 41 -5.72 -6.81 -5.71
C SER A 41 -4.51 -7.15 -4.85
N CYS A 42 -3.61 -8.02 -5.34
CA CYS A 42 -2.38 -8.37 -4.63
C CYS A 42 -1.38 -7.23 -4.63
N ASP A 43 -1.26 -6.50 -5.75
CA ASP A 43 -0.41 -5.33 -5.87
C ASP A 43 -0.88 -4.21 -4.94
N HIS A 44 -2.18 -3.90 -4.93
CA HIS A 44 -2.78 -2.91 -4.03
C HIS A 44 -2.57 -3.25 -2.55
N LYS A 45 -2.72 -4.54 -2.18
CA LYS A 45 -2.41 -5.00 -0.82
C LYS A 45 -0.94 -4.79 -0.47
N LEU A 46 0.00 -5.09 -1.37
CA LEU A 46 1.43 -4.85 -1.14
C LEU A 46 1.72 -3.36 -0.98
N TRP A 47 1.09 -2.52 -1.80
CA TRP A 47 1.27 -1.08 -1.75
C TRP A 47 0.76 -0.49 -0.43
N ARG A 48 -0.44 -0.88 0.02
CA ARG A 48 -0.98 -0.49 1.33
C ARG A 48 -0.11 -0.96 2.49
N MET A 49 0.41 -2.18 2.45
CA MET A 49 1.31 -2.68 3.50
C MET A 49 2.60 -1.85 3.60
N LYS A 50 3.14 -1.35 2.48
CA LYS A 50 4.31 -0.45 2.49
C LYS A 50 4.00 0.89 3.16
N GLY A 51 2.86 1.50 2.86
CA GLY A 51 2.40 2.73 3.53
C GLY A 51 2.29 2.53 5.04
N TYR A 52 1.57 1.48 5.44
CA TYR A 52 1.38 1.10 6.84
C TYR A 52 2.70 0.87 7.59
N GLN A 53 3.66 0.22 6.94
CA GLN A 53 5.00 0.01 7.50
C GLN A 53 5.78 1.33 7.65
N ALA A 54 5.71 2.23 6.66
CA ALA A 54 6.36 3.53 6.73
C ALA A 54 5.79 4.40 7.87
N GLU A 55 4.47 4.45 8.02
CA GLU A 55 3.83 5.14 9.15
C GLU A 55 4.30 4.57 10.49
N ARG A 56 4.37 3.23 10.63
CA ARG A 56 4.89 2.59 11.85
C ARG A 56 6.35 2.94 12.13
N GLN A 57 7.18 3.02 11.09
CA GLN A 57 8.58 3.42 11.23
C GLN A 57 8.70 4.88 11.68
N LEU A 58 7.92 5.78 11.09
CA LEU A 58 7.87 7.18 11.52
C LEU A 58 7.43 7.31 12.99
N CYS A 59 6.38 6.59 13.40
CA CYS A 59 5.95 6.60 14.80
C CYS A 59 7.05 6.12 15.75
N ARG A 60 7.81 5.09 15.37
CA ARG A 60 8.94 4.61 16.19
C ARG A 60 10.03 5.66 16.31
N LEU A 61 10.34 6.37 15.22
CA LEU A 61 11.33 7.45 15.23
C LEU A 61 10.89 8.60 16.15
N LEU A 62 9.66 9.08 15.99
CA LEU A 62 9.11 10.16 16.80
C LEU A 62 9.04 9.80 18.29
N LYS A 63 8.68 8.57 18.64
CA LYS A 63 8.75 8.08 20.03
C LYS A 63 10.16 8.11 20.60
N LYS A 64 11.18 7.73 19.81
CA LYS A 64 12.59 7.83 20.23
C LYS A 64 13.04 9.27 20.46
N LEU A 65 12.42 10.22 19.76
CA LEU A 65 12.68 11.65 19.89
C LEU A 65 11.87 12.32 21.03
N GLY A 66 11.15 11.53 21.84
CA GLY A 66 10.40 12.03 23.00
C GLY A 66 8.95 12.44 22.71
N TYR A 67 8.45 12.25 21.49
CA TYR A 67 7.06 12.59 21.16
C TYR A 67 6.09 11.49 21.61
N ASN A 68 4.93 11.91 22.09
CA ASN A 68 3.72 11.09 22.19
C ASN A 68 3.06 11.03 20.82
N VAL A 69 2.92 9.82 20.25
CA VAL A 69 2.52 9.64 18.85
C VAL A 69 1.24 8.83 18.74
N ARG A 70 0.30 9.31 17.92
CA ARG A 70 -0.93 8.62 17.53
C ARG A 70 -1.00 8.47 16.02
N ARG A 71 -1.44 7.30 15.58
CA ARG A 71 -1.60 6.94 14.16
C ARG A 71 -3.08 6.91 13.84
N THR A 72 -3.47 7.47 12.70
CA THR A 72 -4.85 7.42 12.21
C THR A 72 -5.01 6.14 11.38
N PRO A 73 -5.93 5.22 11.73
CA PRO A 73 -6.02 3.91 11.09
C PRO A 73 -6.67 3.90 9.71
N THR A 74 -7.31 4.99 9.28
CA THR A 74 -8.29 5.01 8.17
C THR A 74 -7.99 5.98 7.04
N SER A 75 -6.79 6.53 6.91
CA SER A 75 -6.39 7.42 5.81
C SER A 75 -6.20 6.72 4.45
N GLY A 76 -6.97 5.66 4.20
CA GLY A 76 -7.19 5.15 2.86
C GLY A 76 -8.11 6.09 2.07
N SER A 77 -8.00 6.06 0.73
CA SER A 77 -8.95 6.72 -0.17
C SER A 77 -10.38 6.20 0.10
N GLY A 78 -11.14 6.91 0.94
CA GLY A 78 -12.54 6.59 1.23
C GLY A 78 -12.87 6.43 2.71
N ARG A 79 -12.81 7.53 3.47
CA ARG A 79 -13.85 7.90 4.43
C ARG A 79 -14.04 9.41 4.35
N THR A 80 -14.82 9.83 3.36
CA THR A 80 -15.47 11.14 3.32
C THR A 80 -16.75 11.05 4.16
N ASN A 81 -16.61 10.86 5.46
CA ASN A 81 -17.54 11.57 6.33
C ASN A 81 -17.00 13.00 6.37
N LYS A 82 -17.86 14.01 6.28
CA LYS A 82 -17.44 15.42 6.29
C LYS A 82 -16.61 15.80 7.53
N ASP A 83 -16.62 14.94 8.55
CA ASP A 83 -15.88 15.08 9.80
C ASP A 83 -14.45 14.50 9.75
N ASP A 84 -14.11 13.69 8.73
CA ASP A 84 -12.78 13.07 8.55
C ASP A 84 -11.92 13.81 7.49
N GLU A 85 -12.44 14.88 6.88
CA GLU A 85 -11.71 15.71 5.93
C GLU A 85 -10.58 16.48 6.65
N GLY A 86 -9.36 15.93 6.59
CA GLY A 86 -8.16 16.60 7.09
C GLY A 86 -7.49 15.93 8.28
N GLU A 87 -7.89 14.71 8.67
CA GLU A 87 -7.12 13.94 9.64
C GLU A 87 -5.77 13.50 9.04
N PRO A 88 -4.61 13.90 9.63
CA PRO A 88 -3.30 13.43 9.19
C PRO A 88 -3.10 11.95 9.51
N ASP A 89 -2.24 11.28 8.74
CA ASP A 89 -1.82 9.89 8.96
C ASP A 89 -1.21 9.68 10.36
N VAL A 90 -0.41 10.66 10.83
CA VAL A 90 0.27 10.62 12.12
C VAL A 90 0.20 11.98 12.81
N LYS A 91 -0.22 11.99 14.09
CA LYS A 91 -0.15 13.14 15.00
C LYS A 91 0.90 12.86 16.07
N ALA A 92 1.73 13.85 16.40
CA ALA A 92 2.74 13.73 17.44
C ALA A 92 2.81 14.99 18.30
N TYR A 93 2.99 14.83 19.61
CA TYR A 93 3.09 15.94 20.57
C TYR A 93 4.28 15.76 21.50
N HIS A 94 5.06 16.81 21.73
CA HIS A 94 6.18 16.83 22.66
C HIS A 94 5.92 17.85 23.77
N LYS A 95 5.61 17.34 24.97
CA LYS A 95 5.21 18.18 26.11
C LYS A 95 6.25 19.22 26.50
N GLU A 96 7.53 18.82 26.60
CA GLU A 96 8.60 19.72 27.08
C GLU A 96 8.95 20.83 26.09
N LYS A 97 8.69 20.61 24.79
CA LYS A 97 8.97 21.58 23.72
C LYS A 97 7.72 22.36 23.31
N ASP A 98 6.57 21.99 23.88
CA ASP A 98 5.24 22.40 23.48
C ASP A 98 5.00 22.36 21.96
N GLU A 99 5.47 21.27 21.34
CA GLU A 99 5.44 21.12 19.87
C GLU A 99 4.42 20.07 19.45
N ALA A 100 3.57 20.43 18.49
CA ALA A 100 2.62 19.52 17.84
C ALA A 100 2.96 19.37 16.35
N LEU A 101 3.01 18.13 15.87
CA LEU A 101 3.33 17.77 14.50
C LEU A 101 2.21 16.91 13.90
N ALA A 102 1.88 17.20 12.64
CA ALA A 102 0.92 16.45 11.84
C ALA A 102 1.59 16.03 10.53
N PHE A 103 1.53 14.76 10.20
CA PHE A 103 2.18 14.20 9.01
C PHE A 103 1.20 13.50 8.09
N GLU A 104 1.30 13.81 6.80
CA GLU A 104 0.85 12.98 5.70
C GLU A 104 2.03 12.11 5.22
N VAL A 105 1.91 10.80 5.36
CA VAL A 105 2.97 9.82 5.12
C VAL A 105 2.75 9.16 3.77
N LYS A 106 3.65 9.44 2.83
CA LYS A 106 3.70 8.76 1.53
C LYS A 106 4.94 7.88 1.44
N ALA A 107 4.73 6.58 1.19
CA ALA A 107 5.81 5.63 0.97
C ALA A 107 6.12 5.52 -0.53
N TYR A 108 7.32 5.94 -0.93
CA TYR A 108 7.80 5.80 -2.30
C TYR A 108 8.93 4.77 -2.38
N SER A 109 9.05 4.11 -3.53
CA SER A 109 10.23 3.29 -3.82
C SER A 109 11.38 4.23 -4.18
N PHE A 110 12.44 4.24 -3.36
CA PHE A 110 13.64 5.07 -3.53
C PHE A 110 14.34 4.86 -4.88
N TRP A 111 14.10 3.74 -5.55
CA TRP A 111 14.71 3.40 -6.85
C TRP A 111 14.05 4.07 -8.05
N SER A 112 13.02 4.91 -7.86
CA SER A 112 12.29 5.53 -8.97
C SER A 112 12.15 7.05 -8.94
N LYS A 113 12.45 7.76 -7.84
CA LYS A 113 12.36 9.24 -7.80
C LYS A 113 13.38 9.88 -6.84
N LYS A 114 13.88 11.06 -7.26
CA LYS A 114 14.85 11.93 -6.60
C LYS A 114 14.56 12.10 -5.10
N THR A 115 15.59 11.93 -4.29
CA THR A 115 15.66 12.27 -2.87
C THR A 115 15.09 13.67 -2.60
N VAL A 116 14.07 13.76 -1.76
CA VAL A 116 13.59 15.03 -1.20
C VAL A 116 14.34 15.27 0.10
N THR A 117 15.34 16.15 0.05
CA THR A 117 16.05 16.61 1.24
C THR A 117 15.27 17.78 1.83
N VAL A 118 14.70 17.61 3.03
CA VAL A 118 14.13 18.74 3.78
C VAL A 118 15.31 19.53 4.36
N LYS A 119 15.52 20.76 3.88
CA LYS A 119 16.48 21.68 4.49
C LYS A 119 15.84 22.31 5.72
N ARG A 120 16.61 22.34 6.80
CA ARG A 120 16.29 23.04 8.05
C ARG A 120 16.87 24.44 8.01
#